data_AF-A0A918TW97-F1
#
_entry.id   AF-A0A918TW97-F1
#
_cell.length_a   1.000
_cell.length_b   1.000
_cell.length_c   1.000
_cell.angle_alpha   90.00
_cell.angle_beta   90.00
_cell.angle_gamma   90.00
#
_symmetry.space_group_name_H-M   'P 1'
#
loop_
_entity.id
_entity.type
_entity.pdbx_description
1 polymer ?
#
loop_
_entity_poly.entity_id
_entity_poly.type
_entity_poly.pdbx_seq_one_letter_code
_entity_poly.pdbx_strand_id
1 'polypeptide(L)'
;MEARTKSIAILNRGAFALLMILICVAVGVTVFPQWKELKRLEADLEATRAAEQDTLALEDQKNRELSALRQDLEFQELRGRDLLDLYRPGETIIRIRRD
;
A
#
# COMPACT_ATOMS: atom_id res chain seq x y z
N MET A 1 -16.82 17.58 65.89
CA MET A 1 -17.04 18.02 64.48
C MET A 1 -16.14 17.28 63.46
N GLU A 2 -15.21 16.41 63.89
CA GLU A 2 -14.22 15.75 63.02
C GLU A 2 -14.73 14.56 62.19
N ALA A 3 -15.84 13.93 62.59
CA ALA A 3 -16.41 12.81 61.85
C ALA A 3 -17.01 13.25 60.49
N ARG A 4 -17.54 14.47 60.41
CA ARG A 4 -18.15 15.01 59.17
C ARG A 4 -17.10 15.40 58.12
N THR A 5 -15.93 15.89 58.54
CA THR A 5 -14.84 16.25 57.62
C THR A 5 -14.21 15.01 56.97
N LYS A 6 -14.08 13.89 57.69
CA LYS A 6 -13.58 12.62 57.13
C LYS A 6 -14.52 12.02 56.08
N SER A 7 -15.84 12.06 56.31
CA SER A 7 -16.82 11.57 55.33
C SER A 7 -16.85 12.43 54.05
N ILE A 8 -16.70 13.76 54.17
CA ILE A 8 -16.65 14.67 53.02
C ILE A 8 -15.38 14.44 52.19
N ALA A 9 -14.23 14.19 52.85
CA ALA A 9 -12.98 13.92 52.16
C ALA A 9 -13.00 12.61 51.35
N ILE A 10 -13.62 11.55 51.88
CA ILE A 10 -13.77 10.27 51.19
C ILE A 10 -14.72 10.41 49.99
N LEU A 11 -15.84 11.13 50.18
CA LEU A 11 -16.80 11.38 49.11
C LEU A 11 -16.18 12.19 47.97
N ASN A 12 -15.40 13.23 48.30
CA ASN A 12 -14.72 14.05 47.30
C ASN A 12 -13.67 13.25 46.52
N ARG A 13 -12.91 12.38 47.21
CA ARG A 13 -11.91 11.52 46.57
C ARG A 13 -12.55 10.47 45.64
N GLY A 14 -13.70 9.92 46.04
CA GLY A 14 -14.50 9.02 45.19
C GLY A 14 -15.05 9.73 43.96
N ALA A 15 -15.64 10.92 44.14
CA ALA A 15 -16.13 11.75 43.04
C ALA A 15 -15.02 12.13 42.05
N PHE A 16 -13.85 12.51 42.57
CA PHE A 16 -12.69 12.86 41.73
C PHE A 16 -12.15 11.66 40.93
N ALA A 17 -12.10 10.47 41.54
CA ALA A 17 -11.69 9.25 40.85
C ALA A 17 -12.68 8.89 39.73
N LEU A 18 -13.99 9.03 39.98
CA LEU A 18 -15.03 8.81 38.98
C LEU A 18 -14.92 9.79 37.81
N LEU A 19 -14.64 11.06 38.11
CA LEU A 19 -14.42 12.11 37.12
C LEU A 19 -13.19 11.81 36.25
N MET A 20 -12.09 11.37 36.85
CA MET A 20 -10.90 10.91 36.13
C MET A 20 -11.18 9.73 35.20
N ILE A 21 -11.92 8.73 35.65
CA ILE A 21 -12.31 7.58 34.82
C ILE A 21 -13.16 8.04 33.63
N LEU A 22 -14.13 8.92 33.85
CA LEU A 22 -14.97 9.47 32.78
C LEU A 22 -14.15 10.25 31.75
N ILE A 23 -13.16 11.05 32.19
CA ILE A 23 -12.25 11.76 31.29
C ILE A 23 -11.41 10.76 30.47
N CYS A 24 -10.83 9.75 31.11
CA CYS A 24 -10.03 8.73 30.41
C CYS A 24 -10.87 7.99 29.35
N VAL A 25 -12.11 7.62 29.69
CA VAL A 25 -13.02 6.96 28.73
C VAL A 25 -13.40 7.91 27.60
N ALA A 26 -13.74 9.16 27.90
CA ALA A 26 -14.10 10.15 26.88
C ALA A 26 -12.96 10.39 25.88
N VAL A 27 -11.71 10.51 26.36
CA VAL A 27 -10.53 10.63 25.50
C VAL A 27 -10.25 9.35 24.73
N GLY A 28 -10.39 8.18 25.38
CA GLY A 28 -10.20 6.89 24.71
C GLY A 28 -11.16 6.69 23.53
N VAL A 29 -12.44 7.06 23.70
CA VAL A 29 -13.47 6.94 22.65
C VAL A 29 -13.24 7.89 21.48
N THR A 30 -12.63 9.06 21.70
CA THR A 30 -12.35 10.02 20.61
C THR A 30 -11.04 9.71 19.87
N VAL A 31 -10.03 9.22 20.59
CA VAL A 31 -8.70 8.94 20.00
C VAL A 31 -8.69 7.61 19.24
N PHE A 32 -9.39 6.57 19.74
CA PHE A 32 -9.42 5.26 19.09
C PHE A 32 -9.94 5.26 17.62
N PRO A 33 -11.02 5.97 17.25
CA PRO A 33 -11.47 6.01 15.86
C PRO A 33 -10.46 6.72 14.96
N GLN A 34 -9.81 7.79 15.44
CA GLN A 34 -8.80 8.52 14.67
C GLN A 34 -7.59 7.63 14.32
N TRP A 35 -7.15 6.79 15.26
CA TRP A 35 -6.07 5.84 15.02
C TRP A 35 -6.43 4.76 13.99
N LYS A 36 -7.68 4.30 13.99
CA LYS A 36 -8.17 3.33 13.00
C LYS A 36 -8.24 3.94 11.61
N GLU A 37 -8.67 5.19 11.51
CA GLU A 37 -8.76 5.92 10.25
C GLU A 37 -7.38 6.24 9.68
N LEU A 38 -6.42 6.62 10.53
CA LEU A 38 -5.03 6.84 10.12
C LEU A 38 -4.40 5.55 9.57
N LYS A 39 -4.58 4.41 10.27
CA LYS A 39 -4.10 3.11 9.78
C LYS A 39 -4.75 2.69 8.46
N ARG A 40 -6.02 3.03 8.25
CA ARG A 40 -6.71 2.74 7.00
C ARG A 40 -6.11 3.56 5.85
N LEU A 41 -5.92 4.86 6.06
CA LEU A 41 -5.30 5.74 5.05
C LEU A 41 -3.87 5.29 4.72
N GLU A 42 -3.10 4.88 5.73
CA GLU A 42 -1.75 4.37 5.52
C GLU A 42 -1.74 3.08 4.68
N ALA A 43 -2.65 2.14 4.97
CA ALA A 43 -2.82 0.92 4.18
C ALA A 43 -3.27 1.20 2.73
N ASP A 44 -4.21 2.13 2.52
CA ASP A 44 -4.66 2.53 1.18
C ASP A 44 -3.54 3.20 0.38
N LEU A 45 -2.69 3.99 1.04
CA LEU A 45 -1.53 4.64 0.44
C LEU A 45 -0.46 3.61 0.05
N GLU A 46 -0.15 2.65 0.93
CA GLU A 46 0.77 1.55 0.62
C GLU A 46 0.27 0.71 -0.57
N ALA A 47 -1.02 0.37 -0.61
CA ALA A 47 -1.61 -0.37 -1.71
C ALA A 47 -1.51 0.39 -3.04
N THR A 48 -1.81 1.69 -3.02
CA THR A 48 -1.71 2.54 -4.22
C THR A 48 -0.27 2.65 -4.69
N ARG A 49 0.68 2.83 -3.76
CA ARG A 49 2.10 2.94 -4.07
C ARG A 49 2.68 1.66 -4.67
N ALA A 50 2.22 0.50 -4.21
CA ALA A 50 2.60 -0.78 -4.81
C ALA A 50 2.11 -0.87 -6.26
N ALA A 51 0.86 -0.49 -6.53
CA ALA A 51 0.31 -0.47 -7.89
C ALA A 51 1.04 0.52 -8.81
N GLU A 52 1.43 1.69 -8.29
CA GLU A 52 2.24 2.66 -9.02
C GLU A 52 3.62 2.10 -9.38
N GLN A 53 4.29 1.40 -8.45
CA GLN A 53 5.59 0.78 -8.71
C GLN A 53 5.52 -0.29 -9.80
N ASP A 54 4.49 -1.13 -9.78
CA ASP A 54 4.29 -2.14 -10.82
C ASP A 54 4.05 -1.50 -12.20
N THR A 55 3.29 -0.40 -12.22
CA THR A 55 3.00 0.34 -13.46
C THR A 55 4.26 1.02 -14.00
N LEU A 56 5.07 1.64 -13.14
CA LEU A 56 6.36 2.26 -13.52
C LEU A 56 7.35 1.22 -14.04
N ALA A 57 7.43 0.05 -13.42
CA ALA A 57 8.30 -1.03 -13.89
C ALA A 57 7.88 -1.52 -15.29
N LEU A 58 6.57 -1.64 -15.53
CA LEU A 58 6.02 -1.99 -16.84
C LEU A 58 6.31 -0.89 -17.88
N GLU A 59 6.14 0.37 -17.50
CA GLU A 59 6.44 1.51 -18.37
C GLU A 59 7.92 1.55 -18.77
N ASP A 60 8.82 1.39 -17.81
CA ASP A 60 10.27 1.34 -18.04
C ASP A 60 10.66 0.16 -18.95
N GLN A 61 10.02 -1.00 -18.78
CA GLN A 61 10.21 -2.13 -19.69
C GLN A 61 9.77 -1.76 -21.11
N LYS A 62 8.59 -1.16 -21.26
CA LYS A 62 8.05 -0.79 -22.59
C LYS A 62 8.84 0.32 -23.25
N ASN A 63 9.31 1.30 -22.50
CA ASN A 63 10.18 2.37 -23.02
C ASN A 63 11.52 1.82 -23.50
N ARG A 64 12.11 0.85 -22.78
CA ARG A 64 13.32 0.13 -23.25
C ARG A 64 13.05 -0.66 -24.52
N GLU A 65 11.95 -1.39 -24.58
CA GLU A 65 11.54 -2.14 -25.78
C GLU A 65 11.30 -1.20 -26.98
N LEU A 66 10.64 -0.06 -26.78
CA LEU A 66 10.40 0.95 -27.82
C LEU A 66 11.70 1.60 -28.29
N SER A 67 12.63 1.85 -27.37
CA SER A 67 13.94 2.42 -27.71
C SER A 67 14.76 1.43 -28.55
N ALA A 68 14.77 0.15 -28.17
CA ALA A 68 15.40 -0.92 -28.96
C ALA A 68 14.74 -1.07 -30.34
N LEU A 69 13.41 -1.03 -30.41
CA LEU A 69 12.66 -1.02 -31.67
C LEU A 69 13.01 0.16 -32.59
N ARG A 70 13.32 1.34 -32.04
CA ARG A 70 13.66 2.51 -32.85
C ARG A 70 15.12 2.55 -33.28
N GLN A 71 16.02 2.03 -32.45
CA GLN A 71 17.47 2.20 -32.63
C GLN A 71 18.14 1.00 -33.30
N ASP A 72 17.52 -0.18 -33.24
CA ASP A 72 18.11 -1.41 -33.75
C ASP A 72 17.24 -2.05 -34.85
N LEU A 73 17.84 -2.20 -36.04
CA LEU A 73 17.19 -2.82 -37.20
C LEU A 73 17.10 -4.35 -37.03
N GLU A 74 18.09 -4.96 -36.39
CA GLU A 74 18.17 -6.40 -36.17
C GLU A 74 17.08 -6.85 -35.19
N PHE A 75 16.82 -6.04 -34.15
CA PHE A 75 15.74 -6.25 -33.21
C PHE A 75 14.34 -6.15 -33.84
N GLN A 76 14.15 -5.19 -34.76
CA GLN A 76 12.90 -5.05 -35.53
C GLN A 76 12.65 -6.26 -36.42
N GLU A 77 13.68 -6.73 -37.14
CA GLU A 77 13.57 -7.95 -37.94
C GLU A 77 13.23 -9.16 -37.06
N LEU A 78 13.93 -9.35 -35.95
CA LEU A 78 13.69 -10.50 -35.07
C LEU A 78 12.26 -10.51 -34.51
N ARG A 79 11.78 -9.35 -34.02
CA ARG A 79 10.44 -9.22 -33.45
C ARG A 79 9.36 -9.32 -34.53
N GLY A 80 9.58 -8.70 -35.69
CA GLY A 80 8.69 -8.81 -36.84
C GLY A 80 8.56 -10.26 -37.31
N ARG A 81 9.67 -11.01 -37.33
CA ARG A 81 9.69 -12.42 -37.71
C ARG A 81 8.96 -13.32 -36.72
N ASP A 82 9.09 -13.05 -35.42
CA ASP A 82 8.38 -13.81 -34.38
C ASP A 82 6.86 -13.57 -34.44
N LEU A 83 6.41 -12.32 -34.64
CA LEU A 83 4.98 -12.00 -34.77
C LEU A 83 4.36 -12.47 -36.10
N LEU A 84 5.08 -12.35 -37.21
CA LEU A 84 4.57 -12.63 -38.56
C LEU A 84 4.79 -14.08 -39.00
N ASP A 85 5.37 -14.92 -38.15
CA ASP A 85 5.73 -16.31 -38.45
C ASP A 85 6.62 -16.41 -39.72
N LEU A 86 7.59 -15.50 -39.84
CA LEU A 86 8.46 -15.38 -41.02
C LEU A 86 9.84 -16.00 -40.79
N TYR A 87 10.26 -16.88 -41.70
CA TYR A 87 11.52 -17.62 -41.65
C TYR A 87 12.33 -17.48 -42.93
N ARG A 88 13.66 -17.58 -42.84
CA ARG A 88 14.50 -17.71 -44.03
C ARG A 88 14.47 -19.17 -44.52
N PRO A 89 14.65 -19.40 -45.84
CA PRO A 89 14.72 -20.75 -46.39
C PRO A 89 15.89 -21.54 -45.76
N GLY A 90 15.61 -22.71 -45.18
CA GLY A 90 16.61 -23.60 -44.59
C GLY A 90 16.83 -23.43 -43.08
N GLU A 91 16.08 -22.56 -42.41
CA GLU A 91 16.21 -22.30 -40.98
C GLU A 91 15.33 -23.23 -40.14
N THR A 92 15.85 -23.77 -39.04
CA THR A 92 15.07 -24.60 -38.09
C THR A 92 14.71 -23.76 -36.87
N ILE A 93 13.41 -23.51 -36.67
CA ILE A 93 12.92 -22.69 -35.55
C ILE A 93 12.40 -23.60 -34.43
N ILE A 94 12.89 -23.36 -33.21
CA ILE A 94 12.44 -24.04 -32.00
C ILE A 94 11.56 -23.07 -31.21
N ARG A 95 10.27 -23.37 -31.11
CA ARG A 95 9.32 -22.61 -30.28
C ARG A 95 9.21 -23.26 -28.91
N ILE A 96 9.62 -22.54 -27.87
CA ILE A 96 9.50 -22.99 -26.49
C ILE A 96 8.20 -22.42 -25.93
N ARG A 97 7.21 -23.29 -25.68
CA ARG A 97 5.98 -22.92 -24.97
C ARG A 97 6.24 -23.08 -23.47
N ARG A 98 5.98 -22.04 -22.67
CA ARG A 98 5.86 -22.17 -21.22
C ARG A 98 4.43 -22.58 -20.90
N ASP A 99 4.27 -23.72 -20.25
CA ASP A 99 3.02 -24.12 -19.59
C ASP A 99 2.82 -23.31 -18.30
#